data_AF-A0A2M7RTM0-F1
#
_entry.id   AF-A0A2M7RTM0-F1
#
_cell.length_a   1.000
_cell.length_b   1.000
_cell.length_c   1.000
_cell.angle_alpha   90.00
_cell.angle_beta   90.00
_cell.angle_gamma   90.00
#
_symmetry.space_group_name_H-M   'P 1'
#
loop_
_entity.id
_entity.type
_entity.pdbx_description
1 polymer ?
#
loop_
_entity_poly.entity_id
_entity_poly.type
_entity_poly.pdbx_seq_one_letter_code
_entity_poly.pdbx_strand_id
1 'polypeptide(L)' 'KNYALDVYDLSGRIIHQENFVGKTKINTQTWRKGNYIITITENSKMVFSGKIVVQ' A
#
# COMPACT_ATOMS: atom_id res chain seq x y z
N LYS A 1 10.45 -14.71 -1.82
CA LYS A 1 8.98 -14.52 -1.79
C LYS A 1 8.68 -13.19 -2.47
N ASN A 2 7.76 -13.19 -3.44
CA ASN A 2 7.37 -11.99 -4.17
C ASN A 2 6.06 -11.48 -3.56
N TYR A 3 6.02 -10.19 -3.22
CA TYR A 3 4.87 -9.55 -2.59
C TYR A 3 4.38 -8.42 -3.48
N ALA A 4 3.07 -8.24 -3.55
CA ALA A 4 2.45 -7.05 -4.13
C ALA A 4 2.01 -6.13 -2.98
N LEU A 5 2.41 -4.86 -3.02
CA LEU A 5 1.95 -3.80 -2.12
C LEU A 5 1.04 -2.88 -2.92
N ASP A 6 -0.19 -2.73 -2.43
CA ASP A 6 -1.16 -1.78 -2.97
C ASP A 6 -1.55 -0.80 -1.86
N VAL A 7 -1.67 0.47 -2.22
CA VAL A 7 -2.19 1.52 -1.33
C VAL A 7 -3.36 2.21 -1.99
N TYR A 8 -4.46 2.31 -1.24
CA TYR A 8 -5.73 2.87 -1.69
C TYR A 8 -6.07 4.12 -0.88
N ASP A 9 -6.71 5.09 -1.51
CA ASP A 9 -7.47 6.10 -0.78
C ASP A 9 -8.82 5.54 -0.30
N LEU A 10 -9.55 6.28 0.53
CA LEU A 10 -10.85 5.83 1.06
C LEU A 10 -11.96 5.68 0.00
N SER A 11 -11.75 6.16 -1.22
CA SER A 11 -12.67 5.91 -2.34
C SER A 11 -12.41 4.57 -3.03
N GLY A 12 -11.37 3.83 -2.61
CA GLY A 12 -10.96 2.57 -3.22
C GLY A 12 -10.05 2.75 -4.44
N ARG A 13 -9.61 3.97 -4.74
CA ARG A 13 -8.68 4.24 -5.84
C ARG A 13 -7.25 3.89 -5.42
N ILE A 14 -6.54 3.16 -6.27
CA ILE A 14 -5.12 2.85 -6.09
C ILE A 14 -4.29 4.14 -6.26
N ILE A 15 -3.49 4.43 -5.24
CA ILE A 15 -2.56 5.57 -5.16
C ILE A 15 -1.12 5.11 -5.38
N HIS A 16 -0.80 3.89 -4.95
CA HIS A 16 0.50 3.27 -5.15
C HIS A 16 0.34 1.77 -5.36
N GLN A 17 1.11 1.21 -6.27
CA GLN A 17 1.17 -0.23 -6.52
C GLN A 17 2.61 -0.61 -6.88
N GLU A 18 3.14 -1.64 -6.23
CA GLU A 18 4.47 -2.16 -6.53
C GLU A 18 4.59 -3.65 -6.19
N ASN A 19 5.52 -4.32 -6.86
CA ASN A 19 5.99 -5.64 -6.47
C ASN A 19 7.36 -5.51 -5.79
N PHE A 20 7.59 -6.27 -4.72
CA PHE A 20 8.85 -6.23 -3.99
C PHE A 20 9.29 -7.60 -3.44
N VAL A 21 10.60 -7.73 -3.25
CA VAL A 21 11.23 -8.88 -2.58
C VAL A 21 11.98 -8.37 -1.35
N GLY A 22 11.64 -8.91 -0.18
CA GLY A 22 12.27 -8.50 1.08
C GLY A 22 11.65 -7.23 1.66
N LYS A 23 12.33 -6.09 1.54
CA LYS A 23 11.88 -4.80 2.11
C LYS A 23 11.63 -3.79 1.02
N THR A 24 10.61 -2.95 1.21
CA THR A 24 10.31 -1.80 0.35
C THR A 24 10.06 -0.55 1.18
N LYS A 25 10.14 0.61 0.54
CA LYS A 25 9.84 1.93 1.13
C LYS A 25 8.97 2.71 0.17
N ILE A 26 7.92 3.32 0.70
CA ILE A 26 7.02 4.21 -0.03
C ILE A 26 7.26 5.66 0.39
N ASN A 27 7.31 6.58 -0.57
CA ASN A 27 7.39 8.02 -0.31
C ASN A 27 6.00 8.65 -0.43
N THR A 28 5.49 9.23 0.66
CA THR A 28 4.14 9.81 0.74
C THR A 28 4.13 11.33 0.63
N GLN A 29 5.28 11.98 0.38
CA GLN A 29 5.42 13.44 0.44
C GLN A 29 4.48 14.20 -0.52
N THR A 30 4.16 13.62 -1.67
CA THR A 30 3.27 14.21 -2.68
C THR A 30 1.81 13.82 -2.52
N TRP A 31 1.50 12.94 -1.55
CA TRP A 31 0.14 12.47 -1.34
C TRP A 31 -0.68 13.53 -0.62
N ARG A 32 -1.99 13.56 -0.92
CA ARG A 32 -2.90 14.44 -0.18
C ARG A 32 -2.96 13.99 1.28
N LYS A 33 -3.14 14.93 2.20
CA LYS A 33 -3.40 14.60 3.61
C LYS A 33 -4.66 13.75 3.71
N GLY A 34 -4.64 12.71 4.53
CA GLY A 34 -5.78 11.81 4.66
C GLY A 34 -5.43 10.40 5.13
N ASN A 35 -6.45 9.53 5.07
CA ASN A 35 -6.34 8.13 5.44
C ASN A 35 -6.16 7.28 4.18
N TYR A 36 -5.28 6.30 4.27
CA TYR A 36 -4.99 5.36 3.21
C TYR A 36 -5.02 3.93 3.76
N ILE A 37 -5.43 2.98 2.93
CA ILE A 37 -5.39 1.55 3.23
C ILE A 37 -4.21 0.96 2.49
N ILE A 38 -3.36 0.22 3.20
CA ILE A 38 -2.25 -0.53 2.62
C ILE A 38 -2.59 -2.03 2.69
N THR A 39 -2.39 -2.74 1.59
CA THR A 39 -2.50 -4.20 1.55
C THR A 39 -1.22 -4.81 1.01
N ILE A 40 -0.84 -5.95 1.57
CA ILE A 40 0.25 -6.77 1.03
C ILE A 40 -0.33 -8.13 0.65
N THR A 41 -0.05 -8.56 -0.58
CA THR A 41 -0.54 -9.81 -1.16
C THR A 41 0.65 -10.71 -1.50
N GLU A 42 0.57 -11.99 -1.13
CA GLU A 42 1.52 -13.04 -1.52
C GLU A 42 0.74 -14.15 -2.25
N ASN A 43 1.14 -14.49 -3.49
CA ASN A 43 0.49 -15.54 -4.29
C ASN A 43 -1.04 -15.39 -4.38
N SER A 44 -1.51 -14.18 -4.70
CA SER A 44 -2.93 -13.81 -4.80
C SER A 44 -3.72 -13.91 -3.48
N LYS A 45 -3.06 -14.07 -2.33
CA LYS A 45 -3.67 -14.03 -1.00
C LYS A 45 -3.22 -12.79 -0.24
N MET A 46 -4.16 -12.03 0.28
CA MET A 46 -3.86 -10.91 1.18
C MET A 46 -3.26 -11.46 2.47
N VAL A 47 -2.03 -11.04 2.80
CA VAL A 47 -1.30 -11.44 4.00
C VAL A 47 -1.24 -10.34 5.04
N PHE A 48 -1.47 -9.09 4.63
CA PHE A 48 -1.53 -7.95 5.52
C PHE A 48 -2.51 -6.90 4.99
N SER A 49 -3.21 -6.24 5.91
CA SER A 49 -3.99 -5.04 5.65
C SER A 49 -3.83 -4.08 6.83
N GLY A 50 -3.62 -2.81 6.53
CA GLY A 50 -3.39 -1.78 7.53
C GLY A 50 -3.86 -0.40 7.07
N LYS A 51 -3.82 0.56 7.99
CA LYS A 51 -4.19 1.95 7.74
C LYS A 51 -2.98 2.85 7.96
N ILE A 52 -2.77 3.79 7.06
CA ILE A 52 -1.76 4.85 7.16
C ILE A 52 -2.47 6.21 7.18
N VAL A 53 -1.98 7.13 7.99
CA VAL A 53 -2.44 8.53 8.02
C VAL A 53 -1.31 9.41 7.50
N VAL A 54 -1.58 10.16 6.44
CA VAL A 54 -0.68 11.20 5.91
C VAL A 54 -1.16 12.56 6.43
N GLN A 55 -0.27 13.31 7.07
CA GLN A 55 -0.57 14.55 7.80
C GLN A 55 0.02 15.80 7.15
#